data_AF-A0AAU7KBY9-F1
#
_entry.id   AF-A0AAU7KBY9-F1
#
_cell.length_a   1.000
_cell.length_b   1.000
_cell.length_c   1.000
_cell.angle_alpha   90.00
_cell.angle_beta   90.00
_cell.angle_gamma   90.00
#
_symmetry.space_group_name_H-M   'P 1'
#
loop_
_entity.id
_entity.type
_entity.pdbx_description
1 polymer ?
#
loop_
_entity_poly.entity_id
_entity_poly.type
_entity_poly.pdbx_seq_one_letter_code
_entity_poly.pdbx_strand_id
1 'polypeptide(L)'
;MSFNIDFEMKVRVEFSDEPKSKAFFIDGDWKESFYDLVDLEDLASSIASGFVHETPTFQPEHRTFGFFLEGYGLFLRTSYTPETYVLTGQFADDCGGIAIKLIDELEAAYAEGTA
;
A
#
# COMPACT_ATOMS: atom_id res chain seq x y z
N MET A 1 -10.35 -36.74 -1.42
CA MET A 1 -11.09 -35.79 -2.28
C MET A 1 -10.28 -34.52 -2.30
N SER A 2 -10.01 -33.97 -3.49
CA SER A 2 -9.13 -32.82 -3.67
C SER A 2 -9.92 -31.74 -4.40
N PHE A 3 -9.69 -30.49 -4.02
CA PHE A 3 -10.30 -29.33 -4.64
C PHE A 3 -9.20 -28.35 -5.02
N ASN A 4 -9.31 -27.76 -6.21
CA ASN A 4 -8.49 -26.64 -6.63
C ASN A 4 -9.32 -25.38 -6.46
N ILE A 5 -8.74 -24.36 -5.84
CA ILE A 5 -9.37 -23.07 -5.59
C ILE A 5 -8.35 -22.03 -6.01
N ASP A 6 -8.71 -21.21 -6.99
CA ASP A 6 -7.89 -20.13 -7.50
C ASP A 6 -8.51 -18.79 -7.07
N PHE A 7 -7.66 -17.84 -6.68
CA PHE A 7 -8.05 -16.47 -6.34
C PHE A 7 -7.07 -15.49 -6.98
N GLU A 8 -7.60 -14.42 -7.54
CA GLU A 8 -6.81 -13.31 -8.11
C GLU A 8 -7.11 -12.04 -7.31
N MET A 9 -6.09 -11.22 -7.07
CA MET A 9 -6.21 -9.98 -6.32
C MET A 9 -5.33 -8.92 -6.96
N LYS A 10 -5.92 -7.75 -7.23
CA LYS A 10 -5.21 -6.59 -7.76
C LYS A 10 -5.05 -5.53 -6.68
N VAL A 11 -3.79 -5.29 -6.30
CA VAL A 11 -3.42 -4.24 -5.35
C VAL A 11 -2.88 -3.04 -6.14
N ARG A 12 -3.41 -1.85 -5.89
CA ARG A 12 -2.85 -0.60 -6.41
C ARG A 12 -2.22 0.18 -5.26
N VAL A 13 -0.96 0.56 -5.43
CA VAL A 13 -0.25 1.47 -4.54
C VAL A 13 -0.15 2.82 -5.24
N GLU A 14 -0.59 3.88 -4.58
CA GLU A 14 -0.59 5.25 -5.09
C GLU A 14 0.29 6.13 -4.19
N PHE A 15 1.23 6.85 -4.80
CA PHE A 15 2.06 7.85 -4.13
C PHE A 15 1.41 9.22 -4.31
N SER A 16 1.11 9.92 -3.22
CA SER A 16 0.49 11.25 -3.31
C SER A 16 1.49 12.33 -3.75
N ASP A 17 2.78 12.11 -3.45
CA ASP A 17 3.92 12.92 -3.90
C ASP A 17 5.07 11.98 -4.28
N GLU A 18 5.09 11.56 -5.56
CA GLU A 18 6.11 10.66 -6.10
C GLU A 18 7.55 11.17 -5.88
N PRO A 19 7.88 12.46 -6.17
CA PRO A 19 9.21 13.00 -5.87
C PRO A 19 9.63 12.84 -4.42
N LYS A 20 8.71 13.11 -3.47
CA LYS A 20 9.01 13.02 -2.04
C LYS A 20 9.13 11.58 -1.57
N SER A 21 8.29 10.67 -2.08
CA SER A 21 8.40 9.24 -1.80
C SER A 21 9.74 8.67 -2.30
N LYS A 22 10.15 9.04 -3.51
CA LYS A 22 11.46 8.65 -4.06
C LYS A 22 12.61 9.20 -3.22
N ALA A 23 12.55 10.49 -2.86
CA ALA A 23 13.58 11.13 -2.04
C ALA A 23 13.74 10.46 -0.67
N PHE A 24 12.64 10.02 -0.05
CA PHE A 24 12.66 9.38 1.26
C PHE A 24 13.11 7.91 1.20
N PHE A 25 12.47 7.09 0.36
CA PHE A 25 12.67 5.63 0.37
C PHE A 25 13.80 5.13 -0.51
N ILE A 26 14.24 5.90 -1.50
CA ILE A 26 15.16 5.42 -2.55
C ILE A 26 16.46 6.19 -2.51
N ASP A 27 16.37 7.52 -2.52
CA ASP A 27 17.55 8.39 -2.56
C ASP A 27 18.06 8.75 -1.15
N GLY A 28 17.31 8.41 -0.10
CA GLY A 28 17.62 8.74 1.29
C GLY A 28 18.12 7.56 2.13
N ASP A 29 18.54 7.87 3.36
CA ASP A 29 19.15 6.92 4.31
C ASP A 29 18.22 5.78 4.76
N TRP A 30 16.91 5.90 4.51
CA TRP A 30 15.94 4.86 4.83
C TRP A 30 16.28 3.55 4.10
N LYS A 31 16.69 3.64 2.82
CA LYS A 31 17.03 2.48 1.98
C LYS A 31 18.17 1.67 2.59
N GLU A 32 19.16 2.37 3.16
CA GLU A 32 20.32 1.74 3.80
C GLU A 32 19.95 1.02 5.11
N SER A 33 18.81 1.39 5.71
CA SER A 33 18.38 0.91 7.02
C SER A 33 17.41 -0.28 6.96
N PHE A 34 16.66 -0.44 5.86
CA PHE A 34 15.58 -1.43 5.77
C PHE A 34 15.69 -2.34 4.55
N TYR A 35 15.54 -1.80 3.33
CA TYR A 35 15.44 -2.59 2.10
C TYR A 35 16.18 -1.92 0.94
N ASP A 36 16.84 -2.71 0.10
CA ASP A 36 17.53 -2.23 -1.11
C ASP A 36 16.55 -2.04 -2.27
N LEU A 37 15.77 -0.95 -2.25
CA LEU A 37 14.79 -0.58 -3.29
C LEU A 37 15.43 0.30 -4.36
N VAL A 38 15.22 0.03 -5.65
CA VAL A 38 15.92 0.76 -6.73
C VAL A 38 15.05 1.85 -7.37
N ASP A 39 13.74 1.64 -7.43
CA ASP A 39 12.76 2.59 -7.96
C ASP A 39 11.39 2.52 -7.24
N LEU A 40 10.43 3.36 -7.67
CA LEU A 40 9.10 3.42 -7.07
C LEU A 40 8.25 2.18 -7.37
N GLU A 41 8.57 1.43 -8.44
CA GLU A 41 7.89 0.18 -8.78
C GLU A 41 8.31 -0.93 -7.81
N ASP A 42 9.60 -1.01 -7.48
CA ASP A 42 10.13 -1.88 -6.42
C ASP A 42 9.48 -1.56 -5.07
N LEU A 43 9.39 -0.27 -4.72
CA LEU A 43 8.74 0.20 -3.49
C LEU A 43 7.26 -0.21 -3.46
N ALA A 44 6.52 0.05 -4.54
CA ALA A 44 5.12 -0.33 -4.66
C ALA A 44 4.93 -1.84 -4.52
N SER A 45 5.80 -2.64 -5.15
CA SER A 45 5.79 -4.10 -5.07
C SER A 45 6.08 -4.61 -3.66
N SER A 46 7.03 -3.99 -2.96
CA SER A 46 7.35 -4.33 -1.57
C SER A 46 6.19 -4.01 -0.61
N ILE A 47 5.60 -2.82 -0.75
CA ILE A 47 4.42 -2.41 0.03
C ILE A 47 3.23 -3.34 -0.24
N ALA A 48 2.94 -3.64 -1.51
CA ALA A 48 1.87 -4.54 -1.90
C ALA A 48 2.11 -5.95 -1.32
N SER A 49 3.33 -6.47 -1.42
CA SER A 49 3.69 -7.76 -0.84
C SER A 49 3.46 -7.77 0.68
N GLY A 50 3.93 -6.75 1.40
CA GLY A 50 3.70 -6.63 2.84
C GLY A 50 2.21 -6.58 3.19
N PHE A 51 1.43 -5.79 2.46
CA PHE A 51 -0.01 -5.67 2.66
C PHE A 51 -0.75 -7.00 2.48
N VAL A 52 -0.39 -7.80 1.47
CA VAL A 52 -1.05 -9.08 1.17
C VAL A 52 -0.75 -10.16 2.20
N HIS A 53 0.43 -10.12 2.83
CA HIS A 53 0.84 -11.11 3.82
C HIS A 53 0.43 -10.73 5.25
N GLU A 54 0.17 -9.45 5.50
CA GLU A 54 -0.26 -8.98 6.81
C GLU A 54 -1.76 -9.16 7.03
N THR A 55 -2.17 -9.27 8.29
CA THR A 55 -3.59 -9.31 8.68
C THR A 55 -3.97 -7.95 9.29
N PRO A 56 -5.07 -7.32 8.84
CA PRO A 56 -5.47 -6.03 9.40
C PRO A 56 -5.87 -6.20 10.86
N THR A 57 -5.41 -5.29 11.70
CA THR A 57 -5.73 -5.25 13.13
C THR A 57 -6.60 -4.03 13.43
N PHE A 58 -7.51 -4.18 14.40
CA PHE A 58 -8.31 -3.05 14.86
C PHE A 58 -7.42 -2.05 15.61
N GLN A 59 -7.45 -0.79 15.21
CA GLN A 59 -6.69 0.33 15.75
C GLN A 59 -7.62 1.18 16.64
N PRO A 60 -7.63 0.98 17.97
CA PRO A 60 -8.66 1.57 18.85
C PRO A 60 -8.66 3.11 18.84
N GLU A 61 -7.48 3.72 18.76
CA GLU A 61 -7.31 5.18 18.74
C GLU A 61 -7.95 5.83 17.50
N HIS A 62 -7.96 5.11 16.38
CA HIS A 62 -8.53 5.57 15.11
C HIS A 62 -9.92 5.00 14.83
N ARG A 63 -10.40 4.08 15.68
CA ARG A 63 -11.70 3.38 15.54
C ARG A 63 -11.89 2.74 14.16
N THR A 64 -10.82 2.25 13.56
CA THR A 64 -10.81 1.61 12.24
C THR A 64 -9.82 0.44 12.22
N PHE A 65 -9.77 -0.30 11.12
CA PHE A 65 -8.75 -1.33 10.90
C PHE A 65 -7.54 -0.73 10.19
N GLY A 66 -6.36 -1.30 10.44
CA GLY A 66 -5.14 -0.88 9.78
C GLY A 66 -4.07 -1.96 9.74
N PHE A 67 -3.07 -1.71 8.91
CA PHE A 67 -1.88 -2.53 8.75
C PHE A 67 -0.67 -1.75 9.22
N PHE A 68 0.10 -2.30 10.14
CA PHE A 68 1.44 -1.80 10.39
C PHE A 68 2.39 -2.59 9.48
N LEU A 69 2.92 -1.93 8.46
CA LEU A 69 3.91 -2.54 7.57
C LEU A 69 5.29 -2.14 8.07
N GLU A 70 6.10 -3.13 8.47
CA GLU A 70 7.45 -2.88 8.99
C GLU A 70 8.28 -2.09 7.97
N GLY A 71 8.98 -1.06 8.45
CA GLY A 71 9.73 -0.12 7.61
C GLY A 71 8.88 0.96 6.92
N TYR A 72 7.59 0.72 6.67
CA TYR A 72 6.72 1.64 5.90
C TYR A 72 5.70 2.42 6.75
N GLY A 73 5.38 1.93 7.95
CA GLY A 73 4.49 2.61 8.90
C GLY A 73 3.06 2.06 8.95
N LEU A 74 2.17 2.83 9.58
CA LEU A 74 0.78 2.45 9.83
C LEU A 74 -0.14 2.96 8.71
N PHE A 75 -0.85 2.04 8.07
CA PHE A 75 -1.88 2.32 7.07
C PHE A 75 -3.26 2.09 7.67
N LEU A 76 -4.13 3.09 7.63
CA LEU A 76 -5.49 3.02 8.20
C LEU A 76 -6.54 2.95 7.11
N ARG A 77 -7.58 2.14 7.32
CA ARG A 77 -8.70 2.04 6.39
C ARG A 77 -9.50 3.34 6.37
N THR A 78 -9.67 3.89 5.17
CA THR A 78 -10.42 5.13 4.91
C THR A 78 -11.66 4.91 4.03
N SER A 79 -11.68 3.85 3.22
CA SER A 79 -12.84 3.46 2.40
C SER A 79 -13.03 1.94 2.38
N TYR A 80 -14.26 1.49 2.17
CA TYR A 80 -14.63 0.09 1.96
C TYR A 80 -14.91 -0.24 0.49
N THR A 81 -15.07 0.76 -0.37
CA THR A 81 -15.38 0.57 -1.79
C THR A 81 -14.79 1.72 -2.63
N PRO A 82 -13.66 1.50 -3.33
CA PRO A 82 -12.76 0.36 -3.15
C PRO A 82 -12.18 0.34 -1.73
N GLU A 83 -11.84 -0.84 -1.23
CA GLU A 83 -11.20 -0.94 0.08
C GLU A 83 -9.85 -0.22 0.02
N THR A 84 -9.71 0.85 0.79
CA THR A 84 -8.60 1.79 0.70
C THR A 84 -7.97 2.01 2.06
N TYR A 85 -6.64 1.91 2.11
CA TYR A 85 -5.81 2.15 3.28
C TYR A 85 -4.82 3.28 3.00
N VAL A 86 -4.66 4.21 3.92
CA VAL A 86 -3.80 5.39 3.75
C VAL A 86 -2.78 5.45 4.87
N LEU A 87 -1.51 5.69 4.50
CA LEU A 87 -0.40 5.90 5.43
C LEU A 87 -0.72 7.09 6.35
N THR A 88 -0.45 6.95 7.64
CA THR A 88 -0.73 7.98 8.64
C THR A 88 0.48 8.35 9.50
N GLY A 89 0.33 9.39 10.31
CA GLY A 89 1.37 9.88 11.21
C GLY A 89 2.55 10.53 10.50
N GLN A 90 3.66 10.69 11.24
CA GLN A 90 4.86 11.37 10.77
C GLN A 90 5.42 10.77 9.48
N PHE A 91 5.31 9.44 9.31
CA PHE A 91 5.78 8.75 8.11
C PHE A 91 5.08 9.25 6.83
N ALA A 92 3.77 9.55 6.91
CA ALA A 92 3.03 10.12 5.79
C ALA A 92 3.55 11.52 5.44
N ASP A 93 3.85 12.32 6.45
CA ASP A 93 4.41 13.66 6.26
C ASP A 93 5.81 13.61 5.66
N ASP A 94 6.64 12.64 6.06
CA ASP A 94 8.04 12.53 5.64
C ASP A 94 8.17 12.04 4.19
N CYS A 95 7.37 11.07 3.76
CA CYS A 95 7.44 10.50 2.42
C CYS A 95 6.43 11.07 1.42
N GLY A 96 5.52 11.95 1.87
CA GLY A 96 4.53 12.60 1.01
C GLY A 96 3.25 11.80 0.78
N GLY A 97 3.02 10.74 1.56
CA GLY A 97 1.76 10.01 1.62
C GLY A 97 1.65 8.88 0.59
N ILE A 98 1.08 7.76 1.05
CA ILE A 98 0.88 6.54 0.27
C ILE A 98 -0.52 6.00 0.53
N ALA A 99 -1.19 5.52 -0.51
CA ALA A 99 -2.46 4.79 -0.39
C ALA A 99 -2.35 3.39 -1.03
N ILE A 100 -3.01 2.41 -0.42
CA ILE A 100 -3.15 1.04 -0.91
C ILE A 100 -4.62 0.79 -1.17
N LYS A 101 -4.96 0.31 -2.37
CA LYS A 101 -6.33 0.02 -2.79
C LYS A 101 -6.44 -1.42 -3.27
N LEU A 102 -7.46 -2.13 -2.76
CA LEU A 102 -7.90 -3.39 -3.35
C LEU A 102 -8.86 -3.08 -4.49
N ILE A 103 -8.49 -3.48 -5.70
CA ILE A 103 -9.27 -3.27 -6.91
C ILE A 103 -9.97 -4.58 -7.25
N ASP A 104 -11.29 -4.52 -7.35
CA ASP A 104 -12.07 -5.60 -7.93
C ASP A 104 -11.98 -5.53 -9.46
N GLU A 105 -11.89 -6.68 -10.14
CA GLU A 105 -11.66 -6.75 -11.60
C GLU A 105 -12.71 -5.98 -12.42
N LEU A 106 -13.92 -5.87 -11.88
CA LEU A 106 -15.01 -5.06 -12.45
C LEU A 106 -14.66 -3.57 -12.53
N GLU A 107 -13.92 -2.99 -11.57
CA GLU A 107 -13.48 -1.59 -11.63
C GLU A 107 -12.30 -1.37 -12.59
N ALA A 108 -11.42 -2.36 -12.73
CA ALA A 108 -10.29 -2.29 -13.65
C ALA A 108 -10.74 -2.19 -15.12
N ALA A 109 -11.80 -2.92 -15.50
CA ALA A 109 -12.36 -2.88 -16.85
C ALA A 109 -12.98 -1.52 -17.23
N TYR A 110 -13.54 -0.78 -16.28
CA TYR A 110 -14.09 0.57 -16.55
C TYR A 110 -13.00 1.65 -16.61
N ALA A 111 -11.89 1.47 -15.89
CA ALA A 111 -10.76 2.40 -15.93
C ALA A 111 -9.99 2.34 -17.27
N GLU A 112 -9.92 1.18 -17.92
CA GLU A 112 -9.26 1.01 -19.22
C GLU A 112 -10.17 1.35 -20.42
N GLY A 113 -11.49 1.41 -20.23
CA GLY A 113 -12.47 1.72 -21.28
C GLY A 113 -12.79 3.21 -21.48
N THR A 114 -12.12 4.12 -20.75
CA THR A 114 -12.36 5.58 -20.80
C THR A 114 -11.12 6.42 -21.16
N ALA A 115 -10.05 5.78 -21.65
CA ALA A 115 -8.87 6.45 -22.20
C ALA A 115 -8.95 6.66 -23.73
#